data_AF-A0A920N723-F1
#
_entry.id   AF-A0A920N723-F1
#
_cell.length_a   1.000
_cell.length_b   1.000
_cell.length_c   1.000
_cell.angle_alpha   90.00
_cell.angle_beta   90.00
_cell.angle_gamma   90.00
#
_symmetry.space_group_name_H-M   'P 1'
#
loop_
_entity.id
_entity.type
_entity.pdbx_description
1 polymer ?
#
loop_
_entity_poly.entity_id
_entity_poly.type
_entity_poly.pdbx_seq_one_letter_code
_entity_poly.pdbx_strand_id
1 'polypeptide(L)'
;MHGQNLITRVSYEHRLGRRSDAEDRLLRYLLLAEEPQWDEEIAGTSGFAKWFQQQGPRAGDGRSLRQLDLSDRLFRFRLSPLVYSSQLAVMPDPPRQRLGRRFRAVLEGRPAGGLEKLLNDRQRHNLCDILEATREDLPTGWRVRPRRRGVK
;
A
#
# COMPACT_ATOMS: atom_id res chain seq x y z
N MET A 1 12.91 -3.76 -7.04
CA MET A 1 13.97 -3.43 -6.05
C MET A 1 13.76 -2.10 -5.31
N HIS A 2 13.21 -1.03 -5.91
CA HIS A 2 13.16 0.29 -5.25
C HIS A 2 12.44 0.30 -3.88
N GLY A 3 11.22 -0.22 -3.78
CA GLY A 3 10.50 -0.25 -2.50
C GLY A 3 11.17 -1.10 -1.41
N GLN A 4 11.77 -2.23 -1.78
CA GLN A 4 12.51 -3.09 -0.84
C GLN A 4 13.76 -2.38 -0.30
N ASN A 5 14.47 -1.63 -1.16
CA ASN A 5 15.63 -0.82 -0.75
C ASN A 5 15.23 0.29 0.25
N LEU A 6 14.03 0.87 0.10
CA LEU A 6 13.51 1.85 1.06
C LEU A 6 13.21 1.21 2.43
N ILE A 7 12.61 0.01 2.48
CA ILE A 7 12.38 -0.73 3.73
C ILE A 7 13.71 -1.03 4.44
N THR A 8 14.70 -1.50 3.69
CA THR A 8 16.06 -1.76 4.19
C THR A 8 16.68 -0.48 4.74
N ARG A 9 16.66 0.61 3.98
CA ARG A 9 17.23 1.90 4.40
C ARG A 9 16.58 2.43 5.68
N VAL A 10 15.25 2.42 5.78
CA VAL A 10 14.52 2.85 7.00
C VAL A 10 14.95 2.02 8.21
N SER A 11 15.13 0.71 8.03
CA SER A 11 15.55 -0.20 9.10
C SER A 11 16.98 0.10 9.58
N TYR A 12 17.92 0.32 8.66
CA TYR A 12 19.31 0.65 9.01
C TYR A 12 19.46 2.06 9.58
N GLU A 13 18.75 3.05 9.06
CA GLU A 13 18.74 4.42 9.62
C GLU A 13 18.32 4.38 11.09
N HIS A 14 17.24 3.65 11.42
CA HIS A 14 16.82 3.48 12.79
C HIS A 14 17.90 2.83 13.68
N ARG A 15 18.53 1.74 13.22
CA ARG A 15 19.61 1.06 13.96
C ARG A 15 20.82 1.94 14.20
N LEU A 16 21.11 2.86 13.27
CA LEU A 16 22.22 3.81 13.37
C LEU A 16 21.84 5.09 14.13
N GLY A 17 20.62 5.21 14.66
CA GLY A 17 20.15 6.44 15.30
C GLY A 17 20.01 7.63 14.34
N ARG A 18 19.85 7.37 13.03
CA ARG A 18 19.72 8.38 11.98
C ARG A 18 18.29 8.46 11.48
N ARG A 19 17.92 9.60 10.89
CA ARG A 19 16.64 9.78 10.23
C ARG A 19 16.78 10.69 9.02
N SER A 20 16.21 10.27 7.90
CA SER A 20 16.09 11.05 6.67
C SER A 20 14.64 11.08 6.15
N ASP A 21 14.47 11.44 4.88
CA ASP A 21 13.22 11.36 4.13
C ASP A 21 12.77 9.93 3.78
N ALA A 22 13.55 8.89 4.13
CA ALA A 22 13.31 7.52 3.72
C ALA A 22 11.92 6.97 4.13
N GLU A 23 11.42 7.33 5.32
CA GLU A 23 10.06 6.95 5.75
C GLU A 23 8.98 7.58 4.86
N ASP A 24 9.18 8.85 4.48
CA ASP A 24 8.23 9.56 3.63
C ASP A 24 8.20 8.96 2.23
N ARG A 25 9.39 8.74 1.64
CA ARG A 25 9.55 8.09 0.34
C ARG A 25 8.96 6.69 0.32
N LEU A 26 9.14 5.92 1.41
CA LEU A 26 8.53 4.59 1.53
C LEU A 26 7.01 4.68 1.54
N LEU A 27 6.43 5.60 2.32
CA LEU A 27 4.97 5.74 2.37
C LEU A 27 4.40 6.18 1.01
N ARG A 28 5.05 7.14 0.33
CA ARG A 28 4.69 7.60 -1.01
C ARG A 28 4.73 6.48 -2.04
N TYR A 29 5.80 5.68 -2.01
CA TYR A 29 5.94 4.48 -2.83
C TYR A 29 4.81 3.47 -2.57
N LEU A 30 4.52 3.17 -1.30
CA LEU A 30 3.45 2.23 -0.95
C LEU A 30 2.09 2.71 -1.47
N LEU A 31 1.83 4.02 -1.41
CA LEU A 31 0.59 4.64 -1.90
C LEU A 31 0.59 4.93 -3.41
N LEU A 32 1.64 4.52 -4.14
CA LEU A 32 1.77 4.76 -5.59
C LEU A 32 1.58 6.25 -5.93
N ALA A 33 2.18 7.15 -5.14
CA ALA A 33 1.99 8.58 -5.25
C ALA A 33 2.60 9.16 -6.53
N GLU A 34 3.68 8.57 -7.03
CA GLU A 34 4.40 8.95 -8.24
C GLU A 34 4.08 8.04 -9.45
N GLU A 35 2.98 7.30 -9.40
CA GLU A 35 2.56 6.48 -10.54
C GLU A 35 2.25 7.38 -11.74
N PRO A 36 2.96 7.21 -12.88
CA PRO A 36 2.66 7.98 -14.08
C PRO A 36 1.27 7.59 -14.60
N GLN A 37 0.55 8.57 -15.14
CA GLN A 37 -0.62 8.31 -15.96
C GLN A 37 -0.17 8.20 -17.41
N TRP A 38 -0.90 7.41 -18.19
CA TRP A 38 -0.70 7.27 -19.62
C TRP A 38 -2.05 7.15 -20.32
N ASP A 39 -2.06 7.49 -21.61
CA ASP A 39 -3.30 7.61 -22.39
C ASP A 39 -3.60 6.36 -23.25
N GLU A 40 -2.63 5.45 -23.40
CA GLU A 40 -2.74 4.27 -24.27
C GLU A 40 -2.71 2.97 -23.46
N GLU A 41 -3.66 2.08 -23.72
CA GLU A 41 -3.70 0.77 -23.08
C GLU A 41 -2.42 -0.02 -23.38
N ILE A 42 -1.77 -0.51 -22.33
CA ILE A 42 -0.54 -1.30 -22.46
C ILE A 42 -0.92 -2.77 -22.39
N ALA A 43 -0.61 -3.52 -23.46
CA ALA A 43 -0.70 -4.97 -23.43
C ALA A 43 0.34 -5.54 -22.45
N GLY A 44 -0.12 -6.15 -21.35
CA GLY A 44 0.75 -6.90 -20.47
C GLY A 44 1.41 -8.07 -21.22
N THR A 45 2.69 -8.35 -20.94
CA THR A 45 3.32 -9.59 -21.43
C THR A 45 2.56 -10.77 -20.81
N SER A 46 1.82 -11.51 -21.63
CA SER A 46 0.64 -12.30 -21.22
C SER A 46 0.92 -13.29 -20.08
N GLY A 47 2.11 -13.89 -20.03
CA GLY A 47 2.51 -14.82 -18.97
C GLY A 47 2.78 -14.15 -17.62
N PHE A 48 3.52 -13.03 -17.61
CA PHE A 48 3.92 -12.37 -16.36
C PHE A 48 2.73 -11.70 -15.67
N ALA A 49 1.88 -10.98 -16.41
CA ALA A 49 0.71 -10.31 -15.84
C ALA A 49 -0.24 -11.32 -15.18
N LYS A 50 -0.47 -12.47 -15.80
CA LYS A 50 -1.29 -13.55 -15.23
C LYS A 50 -0.65 -14.12 -13.97
N TRP A 51 0.63 -14.51 -14.05
CA TRP A 51 1.37 -15.06 -12.91
C TRP A 51 1.38 -14.09 -11.72
N PHE A 52 1.68 -12.81 -11.98
CA PHE A 52 1.81 -11.77 -10.96
C PHE A 52 0.50 -11.52 -10.22
N GLN A 53 -0.61 -11.43 -10.98
CA GLN A 53 -1.94 -11.24 -10.42
C GLN A 53 -2.39 -12.43 -9.58
N GLN A 54 -1.99 -13.66 -9.93
CA GLN A 54 -2.34 -14.87 -9.17
C GLN A 54 -1.65 -14.98 -7.80
N GLN A 55 -0.60 -14.18 -7.55
CA GLN A 55 0.11 -14.21 -6.27
C GLN A 55 -0.63 -13.44 -5.17
N GLY A 56 -0.27 -13.72 -3.92
CA GLY A 56 -0.67 -12.92 -2.76
C GLY A 56 -2.13 -13.06 -2.35
N PRO A 57 -2.53 -12.34 -1.29
CA PRO A 57 -3.85 -12.48 -0.70
C PRO A 57 -4.93 -11.83 -1.57
N ARG A 58 -6.15 -12.35 -1.42
CA ARG A 58 -7.35 -11.93 -2.14
C ARG A 58 -8.51 -11.81 -1.15
N ALA A 59 -9.35 -10.82 -1.36
CA ALA A 59 -10.65 -10.76 -0.69
C ALA A 59 -11.56 -11.88 -1.21
N GLY A 60 -12.60 -12.24 -0.44
CA GLY A 60 -13.56 -13.29 -0.82
C GLY A 60 -14.30 -13.04 -2.13
N ASP A 61 -14.36 -11.78 -2.59
CA ASP A 61 -14.92 -11.37 -3.88
C ASP A 61 -13.87 -11.31 -5.02
N GLY A 62 -12.66 -11.82 -4.77
CA GLY A 62 -11.57 -11.90 -5.74
C GLY A 62 -10.71 -10.65 -5.88
N ARG A 63 -11.07 -9.52 -5.23
CA ARG A 63 -10.26 -8.29 -5.26
C ARG A 63 -8.87 -8.51 -4.65
N SER A 64 -7.84 -7.93 -5.27
CA SER A 64 -6.45 -8.00 -4.76
C SER A 64 -5.65 -6.76 -5.13
N LEU A 65 -4.72 -6.35 -4.26
CA LEU A 65 -3.78 -5.26 -4.54
C LEU A 65 -2.84 -5.57 -5.72
N ARG A 66 -2.72 -6.84 -6.12
CA ARG A 66 -1.93 -7.26 -7.29
C ARG A 66 -2.67 -7.15 -8.61
N GLN A 67 -3.97 -6.84 -8.60
CA GLN A 67 -4.73 -6.69 -9.84
C GLN A 67 -4.19 -5.51 -10.65
N LEU A 68 -3.80 -5.81 -11.88
CA LEU A 68 -3.32 -4.82 -12.82
C LEU A 68 -4.53 -4.22 -13.55
N ASP A 69 -4.44 -2.93 -13.88
CA ASP A 69 -5.44 -2.24 -14.68
C ASP A 69 -4.97 -2.12 -16.13
N LEU A 70 -3.76 -1.58 -16.32
CA LEU A 70 -3.04 -1.41 -17.59
C LEU A 70 -3.72 -0.50 -18.62
N SER A 71 -4.90 0.04 -18.32
CA SER A 71 -5.57 1.00 -19.21
C SER A 71 -4.98 2.41 -19.07
N ASP A 72 -5.03 2.98 -17.87
CA ASP A 72 -4.54 4.34 -17.54
C ASP A 72 -3.62 4.37 -16.29
N ARG A 73 -3.39 3.20 -15.69
CA ARG A 73 -2.63 3.00 -14.44
C ARG A 73 -2.12 1.58 -14.32
N LEU A 74 -1.13 1.34 -13.46
CA LEU A 74 -0.51 0.02 -13.32
C LEU A 74 -1.40 -0.91 -12.49
N PHE A 75 -1.85 -0.43 -11.33
CA PHE A 75 -2.65 -1.21 -10.40
C PHE A 75 -4.09 -0.70 -10.33
N ARG A 76 -5.05 -1.64 -10.32
CA ARG A 76 -6.48 -1.33 -10.19
C ARG A 76 -6.79 -0.64 -8.86
N PHE A 77 -6.07 -0.99 -7.80
CA PHE A 77 -6.17 -0.34 -6.49
C PHE A 77 -4.86 0.38 -6.20
N ARG A 78 -4.94 1.68 -5.88
CA ARG A 78 -3.79 2.56 -5.65
C ARG A 78 -3.10 2.27 -4.30
N LEU A 79 -2.54 1.07 -4.17
CA LEU A 79 -1.78 0.60 -3.02
C LEU A 79 -0.87 -0.57 -3.45
N SER A 80 0.42 -0.44 -3.17
CA SER A 80 1.41 -1.45 -3.51
C SER A 80 1.19 -2.76 -2.75
N PRO A 81 1.27 -3.93 -3.41
CA PRO A 81 1.30 -5.23 -2.74
C PRO A 81 2.44 -5.40 -1.72
N LEU A 82 3.44 -4.50 -1.74
CA LEU A 82 4.56 -4.50 -0.80
C LEU A 82 4.12 -4.31 0.66
N VAL A 83 2.89 -3.85 0.92
CA VAL A 83 2.33 -3.82 2.28
C VAL A 83 2.24 -5.21 2.94
N TYR A 84 2.19 -6.28 2.16
CA TYR A 84 2.19 -7.68 2.63
C TYR A 84 3.61 -8.29 2.73
N SER A 85 4.67 -7.50 2.51
CA SER A 85 6.02 -8.06 2.49
C SER A 85 6.52 -8.44 3.88
N SER A 86 7.23 -9.57 3.96
CA SER A 86 7.92 -9.99 5.17
C SER A 86 8.91 -8.93 5.66
N GLN A 87 9.58 -8.23 4.75
CA GLN A 87 10.51 -7.14 5.07
C GLN A 87 9.83 -5.99 5.84
N LEU A 88 8.62 -5.59 5.43
CA LEU A 88 7.84 -4.60 6.19
C LEU A 88 7.35 -5.20 7.52
N ALA A 89 6.97 -6.47 7.52
CA ALA A 89 6.51 -7.21 8.70
C ALA A 89 7.62 -7.53 9.72
N VAL A 90 8.91 -7.36 9.40
CA VAL A 90 10.03 -7.53 10.35
C VAL A 90 10.86 -6.26 10.54
N MET A 91 10.43 -5.14 9.95
CA MET A 91 11.01 -3.81 10.19
C MET A 91 10.97 -3.47 11.70
N PRO A 92 11.99 -2.79 12.25
CA PRO A 92 11.97 -2.34 13.65
C PRO A 92 10.68 -1.60 14.03
N ASP A 93 10.22 -1.80 15.26
CA ASP A 93 8.92 -1.30 15.71
C ASP A 93 8.74 0.22 15.58
N PRO A 94 9.69 1.07 16.00
CA PRO A 94 9.48 2.51 15.97
C PRO A 94 9.16 3.08 14.56
N PRO A 95 9.96 2.84 13.50
CA PRO A 95 9.61 3.31 12.16
C PRO A 95 8.35 2.62 11.62
N ARG A 96 8.18 1.31 11.86
CA ARG A 96 7.00 0.56 11.39
C ARG A 96 5.69 1.12 11.93
N GLN A 97 5.65 1.50 13.21
CA GLN A 97 4.49 2.12 13.84
C GLN A 97 4.25 3.55 13.33
N ARG A 98 5.31 4.35 13.12
CA ARG A 98 5.18 5.69 12.52
C ARG A 98 4.55 5.62 11.12
N LEU A 99 5.05 4.72 10.28
CA LEU A 99 4.51 4.47 8.95
C LEU A 99 3.05 3.99 9.02
N GLY A 100 2.76 2.98 9.86
CA GLY A 100 1.40 2.45 10.03
C GLY A 100 0.38 3.51 10.49
N ARG A 101 0.78 4.44 11.36
CA ARG A 101 -0.08 5.57 11.77
C ARG A 101 -0.38 6.52 10.62
N ARG A 102 0.64 6.90 9.84
CA ARG A 102 0.46 7.78 8.66
C ARG A 102 -0.34 7.10 7.56
N PHE A 103 -0.08 5.83 7.31
CA PHE A 103 -0.81 4.99 6.37
C PHE A 103 -2.31 4.95 6.70
N ARG A 104 -2.67 4.65 7.95
CA ARG A 104 -4.07 4.72 8.39
C ARG A 104 -4.68 6.10 8.24
N ALA A 105 -3.93 7.17 8.53
CA ALA A 105 -4.44 8.53 8.35
C ALA A 105 -4.85 8.79 6.89
N VAL A 106 -4.03 8.34 5.91
CA VAL A 106 -4.37 8.44 4.48
C VAL A 106 -5.65 7.67 4.15
N LEU A 107 -5.78 6.43 4.62
CA LEU A 107 -6.96 5.60 4.38
C LEU A 107 -8.23 6.11 5.06
N GLU A 108 -8.09 6.83 6.16
CA GLU A 108 -9.20 7.45 6.89
C GLU A 108 -9.58 8.83 6.33
N GLY A 109 -8.74 9.40 5.46
CA GLY A 109 -8.89 10.77 4.94
C GLY A 109 -8.47 11.85 5.93
N ARG A 110 -7.68 11.50 6.96
CA ARG A 110 -7.13 12.44 7.93
C ARG A 110 -5.84 13.08 7.39
N PRO A 111 -5.43 14.27 7.88
CA PRO A 111 -4.21 14.93 7.44
C PRO A 111 -2.98 14.03 7.51
N ALA A 112 -2.30 13.87 6.37
CA ALA A 112 -1.14 13.00 6.21
C ALA A 112 -0.06 13.62 5.29
N GLY A 113 0.03 14.96 5.28
CA GLY A 113 1.01 15.70 4.48
C GLY A 113 0.65 15.77 3.00
N GLY A 114 -0.64 15.82 2.65
CA GLY A 114 -1.14 15.87 1.29
C GLY A 114 -1.41 14.50 0.68
N LEU A 115 -0.84 13.42 1.24
CA LEU A 115 -1.07 12.05 0.76
C LEU A 115 -2.51 11.61 0.92
N GLU A 116 -3.25 12.19 1.87
CA GLU A 116 -4.68 11.93 2.03
C GLU A 116 -5.48 12.32 0.78
N LYS A 117 -4.98 13.26 -0.05
CA LYS A 117 -5.64 13.72 -1.27
C LYS A 117 -5.45 12.78 -2.47
N LEU A 118 -4.55 11.79 -2.37
CA LEU A 118 -4.31 10.80 -3.44
C LEU A 118 -5.48 9.86 -3.67
N LEU A 119 -6.35 9.70 -2.66
CA LEU A 119 -7.46 8.76 -2.67
C LEU A 119 -8.78 9.51 -2.42
N ASN A 120 -9.75 9.28 -3.29
CA ASN A 120 -11.14 9.64 -3.00
C ASN A 120 -11.79 8.63 -2.03
N ASP A 121 -12.99 8.94 -1.55
CA ASP A 121 -13.68 8.11 -0.55
C ASP A 121 -14.00 6.69 -1.04
N ARG A 122 -14.34 6.53 -2.33
CA ARG A 122 -14.58 5.22 -2.93
C ARG A 122 -13.31 4.37 -2.97
N GLN A 123 -12.18 4.97 -3.33
CA GLN A 123 -10.88 4.30 -3.34
C GLN A 123 -10.47 3.89 -1.92
N ARG A 124 -10.63 4.78 -0.93
CA ARG A 124 -10.38 4.46 0.48
C ARG A 124 -11.25 3.30 0.95
N HIS A 125 -12.54 3.31 0.61
CA HIS A 125 -13.46 2.23 0.97
C HIS A 125 -13.02 0.88 0.38
N ASN A 126 -12.75 0.85 -0.93
CA ASN A 126 -12.27 -0.36 -1.60
C ASN A 126 -10.98 -0.91 -0.99
N LEU A 127 -10.02 -0.02 -0.68
CA LEU A 127 -8.76 -0.42 -0.06
C LEU A 127 -8.98 -0.97 1.36
N CYS A 128 -9.79 -0.29 2.18
CA CYS A 128 -10.11 -0.77 3.52
C CYS A 128 -10.81 -2.14 3.50
N ASP A 129 -11.74 -2.38 2.57
CA ASP A 129 -12.40 -3.68 2.42
C ASP A 129 -11.39 -4.79 2.09
N ILE A 130 -10.48 -4.55 1.13
CA ILE A 130 -9.44 -5.51 0.75
C ILE A 130 -8.51 -5.78 1.94
N LEU A 131 -8.04 -4.73 2.60
CA LEU A 131 -7.09 -4.83 3.72
C LEU A 131 -7.71 -5.52 4.94
N GLU A 132 -9.01 -5.33 5.20
CA GLU A 132 -9.72 -6.05 6.27
C GLU A 132 -9.89 -7.53 5.89
N ALA A 133 -10.28 -7.83 4.65
CA ALA A 133 -10.43 -9.21 4.18
C ALA A 133 -9.10 -9.99 4.13
N THR A 134 -7.96 -9.29 4.10
CA THR A 134 -6.60 -9.85 4.00
C THR A 134 -5.73 -9.49 5.21
N ARG A 135 -6.37 -9.20 6.35
CA ARG A 135 -5.74 -8.69 7.58
C ARG A 135 -4.67 -9.57 8.21
N GLU A 136 -4.70 -10.88 7.95
CA GLU A 136 -3.72 -11.81 8.51
C GLU A 136 -2.37 -11.70 7.80
N ASP A 137 -2.34 -11.22 6.55
CA ASP A 137 -1.11 -10.96 5.79
C ASP A 137 -0.52 -9.56 6.07
N LEU A 138 -1.25 -8.70 6.80
CA LEU A 138 -0.79 -7.35 7.15
C LEU A 138 0.06 -7.36 8.43
N PRO A 139 1.08 -6.49 8.52
CA PRO A 139 1.76 -6.24 9.79
C PRO A 139 0.75 -5.82 10.88
N THR A 140 0.87 -6.33 12.11
CA THR A 140 -0.08 -6.11 13.21
C THR A 140 -0.46 -4.65 13.41
N GLY A 141 0.53 -3.74 13.30
CA GLY A 141 0.37 -2.31 13.45
C GLY A 141 -0.13 -1.56 12.20
N TRP A 142 -0.55 -2.26 11.15
CA TRP A 142 -1.04 -1.72 9.87
C TRP A 142 -2.48 -2.11 9.56
N ARG A 143 -3.06 -3.02 10.37
CA ARG A 143 -4.47 -3.40 10.30
C ARG A 143 -5.35 -2.16 10.38
N VAL A 144 -6.27 -2.05 9.44
CA VAL A 144 -7.33 -1.05 9.43
C VAL A 144 -8.47 -1.54 10.32
N ARG A 145 -9.27 -0.62 10.88
CA ARG A 145 -10.55 -1.00 11.49
C ARG A 145 -11.64 -0.76 10.45
N PRO A 146 -12.64 -1.64 10.35
CA PRO A 146 -13.80 -1.35 9.53
C PRO A 146 -14.42 -0.03 10.02
N ARG A 147 -14.63 0.92 9.09
CA ARG A 147 -15.48 2.09 9.38
C ARG A 147 -16.83 1.53 9.80
N ARG A 148 -17.27 1.79 11.04
CA ARG A 148 -18.64 1.47 11.46
C ARG A 148 -19.56 2.07 10.39
N ARG A 149 -20.28 1.23 9.64
CA ARG A 149 -21.34 1.72 8.74
C ARG A 149 -22.30 2.48 9.65
N GLY A 150 -22.32 3.80 9.50
CA GLY A 150 -23.40 4.61 10.07
C GLY A 150 -24.68 4.04 9.49
N VAL A 151 -25.47 3.40 10.35
CA VAL A 151 -26.88 3.17 10.06
C VAL A 151 -27.45 4.56 9.81
N LYS A 152 -28.00 4.76 8.61
CA LYS A 152 -28.73 5.97 8.23
C LYS A 152 -29.83 6.27 9.23
#